data_AF-A0A532UBL1-F1
#
_entry.id   AF-A0A532UBL1-F1
#
_cell.length_a   1.000
_cell.length_b   1.000
_cell.length_c   1.000
_cell.angle_alpha   90.00
_cell.angle_beta   90.00
_cell.angle_gamma   90.00
#
_symmetry.space_group_name_H-M   'P 1'
#
loop_
_entity.id
_entity.type
_entity.pdbx_description
1 polymer ?
#
loop_
_entity_poly.entity_id
_entity_poly.type
_entity_poly.pdbx_seq_one_letter_code
_entity_poly.pdbx_strand_id
1 'polypeptide(L)'
;MEAVNRAEADFLILTDHDERLALADGKEGWYKRSLLLVGEEPSTQAGHLLGLGIPDAVWRFGPEPQEAIEDIKELGGLAFIAHPYHPRNRWRDWTIRHHDGMEILNGDTLWRMGGWYRLGVELLTYPVNPFYSLLSAVHYPYRNIRKWDELSQKRPVVGIAGSDAHGIIPLFGKGRGIKIPSYEAIFKVMKNHILTPFKLTGSLQHDKEIIYDSLRQGHCYISFDGLGDPRGFFFSASIEEQKAIMGDSLPLTPRATLFIQQNGPSGTEVLLFRDGKLITRDKRTIFRYPVSRMGAYRVEVYLPQEFLPTRKRFPWIISNPIYIGRQLITSSLEIESPSPSEIEPLPKRFLMVDDFESMQEGEWTVESDLASYVDKKGLIDRTGGAQDSSASLRFRFKLASPKDAKAMVWCAIGERRERDLTEYDRIQFWVKSDRVYRILFQLREHDSSGGKEKLEAWGRTFKTYPHWELREIRLEDLYLLTEGTNGIMEPNRVKGFFFIVNQQNTRPGTEGTIWFDDISFIKERVE
;
A
#
# COMPACT_ATOMS: atom_id res chain seq x y z
N MET A 1 -7.37 19.67 -8.01
CA MET A 1 -6.69 20.13 -9.25
C MET A 1 -6.46 21.63 -9.35
N GLU A 2 -7.38 22.51 -8.96
CA GLU A 2 -7.10 23.97 -8.99
C GLU A 2 -5.89 24.37 -8.14
N ALA A 3 -5.80 23.85 -6.90
CA ALA A 3 -4.66 24.07 -6.02
C ALA A 3 -3.34 23.53 -6.60
N VAL A 4 -3.38 22.40 -7.32
CA VAL A 4 -2.22 21.78 -7.99
C VAL A 4 -1.67 22.72 -9.07
N ASN A 5 -2.57 23.27 -9.90
CA ASN A 5 -2.20 24.23 -10.94
C ASN A 5 -1.59 25.52 -10.34
N ARG A 6 -2.16 26.05 -9.24
CA ARG A 6 -1.62 27.23 -8.53
C ARG A 6 -0.31 26.98 -7.79
N ALA A 7 -0.07 25.72 -7.39
CA ALA A 7 1.20 25.27 -6.84
C ALA A 7 2.22 24.94 -7.94
N GLU A 8 1.85 25.08 -9.22
CA GLU A 8 2.69 24.80 -10.39
C GLU A 8 3.25 23.36 -10.36
N ALA A 9 2.44 22.40 -9.93
CA ALA A 9 2.77 20.98 -10.03
C ALA A 9 2.21 20.41 -11.35
N ASP A 10 3.02 19.60 -12.03
CA ASP A 10 2.65 19.04 -13.34
C ASP A 10 1.75 17.81 -13.23
N PHE A 11 1.72 17.15 -12.07
CA PHE A 11 0.79 16.06 -11.78
C PHE A 11 0.42 15.98 -10.30
N LEU A 12 -0.69 15.30 -10.01
CA LEU A 12 -1.10 14.87 -8.68
C LEU A 12 -1.49 13.39 -8.77
N ILE A 13 -0.99 12.58 -7.85
CA ILE A 13 -1.48 11.21 -7.64
C ILE A 13 -2.36 11.26 -6.39
N LEU A 14 -3.67 11.06 -6.57
CA LEU A 14 -4.65 10.99 -5.49
C LEU A 14 -4.69 9.57 -4.94
N THR A 15 -4.55 9.40 -3.63
CA THR A 15 -4.53 8.09 -2.95
C THR A 15 -5.54 8.09 -1.82
N ASP A 16 -6.83 8.02 -2.16
CA ASP A 16 -7.88 7.94 -1.15
C ASP A 16 -7.78 6.59 -0.39
N HIS A 17 -8.19 6.59 0.88
CA HIS A 17 -8.13 5.39 1.72
C HIS A 17 -9.07 4.30 1.24
N ASP A 18 -8.50 3.12 0.96
CA ASP A 18 -9.21 1.87 0.64
C ASP A 18 -10.26 1.99 -0.49
N GLU A 19 -10.16 3.05 -1.31
CA GLU A 19 -11.13 3.40 -2.35
C GLU A 19 -10.49 4.06 -3.57
N ARG A 20 -10.97 3.66 -4.75
CA ARG A 20 -10.61 4.22 -6.06
C ARG A 20 -11.81 4.90 -6.74
N LEU A 21 -12.68 5.55 -5.98
CA LEU A 21 -13.90 6.16 -6.53
C LEU A 21 -13.61 7.19 -7.63
N ALA A 22 -12.55 7.99 -7.48
CA ALA A 22 -12.14 8.94 -8.50
C ALA A 22 -11.75 8.24 -9.83
N LEU A 23 -11.14 7.05 -9.76
CA LEU A 23 -10.80 6.27 -10.94
C LEU A 23 -12.08 5.71 -11.59
N ALA A 24 -12.96 5.11 -10.79
CA ALA A 24 -14.24 4.56 -11.25
C ALA A 24 -15.16 5.64 -11.88
N ASP A 25 -15.10 6.88 -11.36
CA ASP A 25 -15.82 8.03 -11.89
C ASP A 25 -15.15 8.69 -13.12
N GLY A 26 -14.06 8.10 -13.64
CA GLY A 26 -13.33 8.59 -14.80
C GLY A 26 -12.67 9.97 -14.57
N LYS A 27 -12.18 10.24 -13.36
CA LYS A 27 -11.52 11.52 -13.02
C LYS A 27 -10.04 11.57 -13.41
N GLU A 28 -9.41 10.45 -13.78
CA GLU A 28 -8.04 10.52 -14.32
C GLU A 28 -8.03 11.33 -15.62
N GLY A 29 -7.06 12.24 -15.76
CA GLY A 29 -6.96 13.08 -16.94
C GLY A 29 -6.26 14.42 -16.73
N TRP A 30 -6.07 15.13 -17.84
CA TRP A 30 -5.45 16.45 -17.85
C TRP A 30 -6.44 17.54 -17.42
N TYR A 31 -6.07 18.29 -16.38
CA TYR A 31 -6.80 19.45 -15.88
C TYR A 31 -5.95 20.69 -16.06
N LYS A 32 -6.14 21.39 -17.18
CA LYS A 32 -5.28 22.50 -17.63
C LYS A 32 -3.85 22.01 -17.86
N ARG A 33 -2.88 22.44 -17.03
CA ARG A 33 -1.46 22.04 -17.15
C ARG A 33 -1.06 20.89 -16.24
N SER A 34 -1.99 20.34 -15.46
CA SER A 34 -1.66 19.32 -14.46
C SER A 34 -2.44 18.04 -14.73
N LEU A 35 -1.75 16.89 -14.68
CA LEU A 35 -2.34 15.57 -14.82
C LEU A 35 -2.84 15.04 -13.47
N LEU A 36 -4.08 14.56 -13.41
CA LEU A 36 -4.60 13.80 -12.27
C LEU A 36 -4.46 12.30 -12.56
N LEU A 37 -3.75 11.61 -11.67
CA LEU A 37 -3.66 10.16 -11.61
C LEU A 37 -4.31 9.69 -10.30
N VAL A 38 -4.82 8.46 -10.30
CA VAL A 38 -5.48 7.87 -9.13
C VAL A 38 -4.75 6.58 -8.73
N GLY A 39 -4.40 6.50 -7.45
CA GLY A 39 -3.98 5.29 -6.76
C GLY A 39 -4.91 5.01 -5.58
N GLU A 40 -4.41 4.28 -4.60
CA GLU A 40 -5.12 3.95 -3.36
C GLU A 40 -4.13 4.03 -2.19
N GLU A 41 -4.61 4.31 -0.98
CA GLU A 41 -3.85 4.12 0.25
C GLU A 41 -4.43 2.93 1.05
N PRO A 42 -4.00 1.67 0.78
CA PRO A 42 -4.51 0.52 1.50
C PRO A 42 -4.11 0.51 2.98
N SER A 43 -5.08 0.24 3.84
CA SER A 43 -4.90 0.04 5.28
C SER A 43 -4.57 -1.42 5.59
N THR A 44 -3.38 -1.67 6.15
CA THR A 44 -2.92 -3.01 6.55
C THR A 44 -2.72 -3.09 8.07
N GLN A 45 -2.60 -4.30 8.61
CA GLN A 45 -2.26 -4.52 10.03
C GLN A 45 -0.89 -3.91 10.40
N ALA A 46 0.03 -3.84 9.44
CA ALA A 46 1.34 -3.25 9.62
C ALA A 46 1.35 -1.73 9.53
N GLY A 47 0.34 -1.08 8.95
CA GLY A 47 0.34 0.35 8.64
C GLY A 47 -0.25 0.60 7.26
N HIS A 48 0.02 1.75 6.65
CA HIS A 48 -0.53 2.09 5.34
C HIS A 48 0.48 1.87 4.21
N LEU A 49 -0.03 1.51 3.05
CA LEU A 49 0.70 1.44 1.79
C LEU A 49 0.15 2.49 0.83
N LEU A 50 0.91 2.87 -0.19
CA LEU A 50 0.40 3.53 -1.39
C LEU A 50 0.47 2.54 -2.54
N GLY A 51 -0.69 2.23 -3.13
CA GLY A 51 -0.81 1.48 -4.37
C GLY A 51 -0.96 2.43 -5.55
N LEU A 52 0.09 2.56 -6.37
CA LEU A 52 0.13 3.51 -7.48
C LEU A 52 0.06 2.77 -8.83
N GLY A 53 -0.64 3.35 -9.81
CA GLY A 53 -0.72 2.78 -11.15
C GLY A 53 -1.53 1.49 -11.24
N ILE A 54 -2.39 1.25 -10.25
CA ILE A 54 -3.29 0.09 -10.19
C ILE A 54 -4.56 0.36 -11.02
N PRO A 55 -5.04 -0.62 -11.80
CA PRO A 55 -6.30 -0.49 -12.54
C PRO A 55 -7.50 -0.57 -11.60
N ASP A 56 -8.70 -0.36 -12.14
CA ASP A 56 -9.94 -0.44 -11.37
C ASP A 56 -10.31 -1.90 -11.08
N ALA A 57 -10.08 -2.37 -9.85
CA ALA A 57 -10.39 -3.73 -9.42
C ALA A 57 -11.71 -3.80 -8.63
N VAL A 58 -12.48 -4.87 -8.85
CA VAL A 58 -13.75 -5.09 -8.13
C VAL A 58 -13.51 -5.45 -6.66
N TRP A 59 -12.40 -6.13 -6.37
CA TRP A 59 -11.97 -6.46 -5.01
C TRP A 59 -11.11 -5.33 -4.41
N ARG A 60 -11.03 -5.30 -3.08
CA ARG A 60 -10.23 -4.37 -2.27
C ARG A 60 -9.10 -5.12 -1.59
N PHE A 61 -8.01 -4.44 -1.24
CA PHE A 61 -6.84 -5.07 -0.64
C PHE A 61 -7.17 -5.65 0.74
N GLY A 62 -6.54 -6.80 1.06
CA GLY A 62 -6.66 -7.42 2.36
C GLY A 62 -5.81 -6.71 3.44
N PRO A 63 -6.05 -7.00 4.73
CA PRO A 63 -5.31 -6.39 5.82
C PRO A 63 -3.87 -6.93 5.97
N GLU A 64 -3.52 -8.04 5.32
CA GLU A 64 -2.19 -8.64 5.32
C GLU A 64 -1.19 -7.81 4.49
N PRO A 65 -0.11 -7.27 5.07
CA PRO A 65 0.76 -6.32 4.38
C PRO A 65 1.56 -6.93 3.22
N GLN A 66 2.01 -8.18 3.36
CA GLN A 66 2.76 -8.88 2.32
C GLN A 66 1.86 -9.22 1.12
N GLU A 67 0.65 -9.74 1.39
CA GLU A 67 -0.35 -9.99 0.34
C GLU A 67 -0.79 -8.70 -0.36
N ALA A 68 -0.99 -7.60 0.39
CA ALA A 68 -1.36 -6.31 -0.20
C ALA A 68 -0.29 -5.80 -1.17
N ILE A 69 1.00 -5.99 -0.86
CA ILE A 69 2.10 -5.68 -1.78
C ILE A 69 2.01 -6.57 -3.01
N GLU A 70 1.89 -7.88 -2.84
CA GLU A 70 1.80 -8.84 -3.95
C GLU A 70 0.63 -8.54 -4.87
N ASP A 71 -0.54 -8.23 -4.31
CA ASP A 71 -1.73 -7.77 -5.00
C ASP A 71 -1.47 -6.52 -5.84
N ILE A 72 -0.79 -5.51 -5.29
CA ILE A 72 -0.42 -4.30 -6.03
C ILE A 72 0.52 -4.65 -7.20
N LYS A 73 1.48 -5.57 -6.98
CA LYS A 73 2.43 -6.00 -8.02
C LYS A 73 1.77 -6.83 -9.12
N GLU A 74 0.84 -7.73 -8.77
CA GLU A 74 0.04 -8.51 -9.72
C GLU A 74 -0.79 -7.60 -10.64
N LEU A 75 -1.28 -6.49 -10.08
CA LEU A 75 -1.96 -5.42 -10.81
C LEU A 75 -1.01 -4.53 -11.66
N GLY A 76 0.30 -4.81 -11.69
CA GLY A 76 1.31 -4.03 -12.41
C GLY A 76 1.68 -2.70 -11.74
N GLY A 77 1.17 -2.45 -10.53
CA GLY A 77 1.34 -1.22 -9.79
C GLY A 77 2.67 -1.10 -9.06
N LEU A 78 2.78 -0.03 -8.28
CA LEU A 78 3.90 0.25 -7.38
C LEU A 78 3.40 0.31 -5.93
N ALA A 79 4.12 -0.35 -5.04
CA ALA A 79 3.82 -0.39 -3.61
C ALA A 79 4.84 0.43 -2.81
N PHE A 80 4.39 1.52 -2.19
CA PHE A 80 5.23 2.33 -1.29
C PHE A 80 4.73 2.25 0.15
N ILE A 81 5.64 2.15 1.12
CA ILE A 81 5.27 2.28 2.54
C ILE A 81 4.91 3.75 2.83
N ALA A 82 3.68 4.00 3.27
CA ALA A 82 3.22 5.34 3.61
C ALA A 82 3.62 5.70 5.05
N HIS A 83 4.04 6.96 5.26
CA HIS A 83 4.34 7.60 6.55
C HIS A 83 4.79 6.67 7.70
N PRO A 84 5.89 5.92 7.53
CA PRO A 84 6.21 4.75 8.35
C PRO A 84 6.45 5.03 9.83
N TYR A 85 6.69 6.29 10.20
CA TYR A 85 6.92 6.71 11.58
C TYR A 85 5.86 7.68 12.10
N HIS A 86 4.70 7.76 11.45
CA HIS A 86 3.57 8.56 11.94
C HIS A 86 3.16 8.11 13.36
N PRO A 87 2.88 9.02 14.32
CA PRO A 87 2.66 8.65 15.71
C PRO A 87 1.49 7.66 15.93
N ARG A 88 0.42 7.79 15.13
CA ARG A 88 -0.80 6.97 15.23
C ARG A 88 -0.76 5.74 14.33
N ASN A 89 -0.30 5.90 13.09
CA ASN A 89 -0.35 4.86 12.06
C ASN A 89 1.06 4.46 11.63
N ARG A 90 1.93 4.14 12.61
CA ARG A 90 3.31 3.74 12.31
C ARG A 90 3.34 2.40 11.58
N TRP A 91 4.32 2.25 10.71
CA TRP A 91 4.66 0.98 10.10
C TRP A 91 5.28 0.03 11.13
N ARG A 92 4.78 -1.21 11.22
CA ARG A 92 5.13 -2.19 12.25
C ARG A 92 5.94 -3.38 11.72
N ASP A 93 5.80 -3.75 10.46
CA ASP A 93 6.40 -4.97 9.91
C ASP A 93 7.46 -4.68 8.84
N TRP A 94 8.74 -4.68 9.23
CA TRP A 94 9.84 -4.48 8.28
C TRP A 94 10.37 -5.78 7.66
N THR A 95 9.69 -6.91 7.86
CA THR A 95 10.05 -8.19 7.25
C THR A 95 9.48 -8.35 5.83
N ILE A 96 8.54 -7.47 5.45
CA ILE A 96 7.95 -7.41 4.11
C ILE A 96 8.99 -7.29 2.99
N ARG A 97 8.66 -7.85 1.84
CA ARG A 97 9.52 -7.91 0.65
C ARG A 97 8.86 -7.22 -0.52
N HIS A 98 9.63 -6.97 -1.58
CA HIS A 98 9.15 -6.52 -2.89
C HIS A 98 8.40 -5.18 -2.98
N HIS A 99 8.29 -4.39 -1.89
CA HIS A 99 7.83 -3.00 -1.98
C HIS A 99 8.80 -2.14 -2.82
N ASP A 100 8.30 -1.23 -3.63
CA ASP A 100 9.12 -0.41 -4.53
C ASP A 100 9.81 0.74 -3.79
N GLY A 101 9.20 1.25 -2.72
CA GLY A 101 9.75 2.40 -2.01
C GLY A 101 9.09 2.71 -0.67
N MET A 102 9.38 3.90 -0.14
CA MET A 102 8.77 4.42 1.06
C MET A 102 8.69 5.96 1.05
N GLU A 103 7.73 6.50 1.77
CA GLU A 103 7.71 7.93 2.09
C GLU A 103 8.83 8.27 3.08
N ILE A 104 9.79 9.06 2.60
CA ILE A 104 10.86 9.59 3.47
C ILE A 104 10.45 10.90 4.14
N LEU A 105 9.51 11.62 3.52
CA LEU A 105 8.90 12.86 4.01
C LEU A 105 7.38 12.75 3.86
N ASN A 106 6.64 13.05 4.91
CA ASN A 106 5.18 13.03 4.91
C ASN A 106 4.63 14.31 5.57
N GLY A 107 3.71 14.99 4.88
CA GLY A 107 3.14 16.27 5.31
C GLY A 107 2.46 16.21 6.67
N ASP A 108 1.50 15.31 6.89
CA ASP A 108 0.76 15.24 8.17
C ASP A 108 1.68 14.94 9.37
N THR A 109 2.62 14.02 9.17
CA THR A 109 3.62 13.65 10.20
C THR A 109 4.49 14.83 10.60
N LEU A 110 4.91 15.65 9.64
CA LEU A 110 5.81 16.77 9.88
C LEU A 110 5.15 17.89 10.70
N TRP A 111 3.83 18.01 10.65
CA TRP A 111 3.10 19.15 11.22
C TRP A 111 2.53 18.82 12.60
N ARG A 112 2.06 17.57 12.80
CA ARG A 112 1.49 17.13 14.08
C ARG A 112 2.51 16.94 15.21
N MET A 113 3.80 17.10 14.93
CA MET A 113 4.87 17.04 15.94
C MET A 113 5.14 18.40 16.64
N GLY A 114 4.46 19.47 16.26
CA GLY A 114 4.56 20.78 16.92
C GLY A 114 3.69 20.84 18.19
N GLY A 115 4.30 21.17 19.34
CA GLY A 115 3.53 21.49 20.56
C GLY A 115 2.66 22.74 20.39
N TRP A 116 1.71 22.94 21.32
CA TRP A 116 0.68 24.01 21.27
C TRP A 116 1.23 25.44 21.06
N TYR A 117 2.43 25.74 21.56
CA TYR A 117 3.09 27.03 21.35
C TYR A 117 3.45 27.28 19.87
N ARG A 118 3.91 26.24 19.16
CA ARG A 118 4.30 26.33 17.75
C ARG A 118 3.08 26.47 16.85
N LEU A 119 2.00 25.76 17.16
CA LEU A 119 0.70 25.93 16.51
C LEU A 119 0.20 27.39 16.65
N GLY A 120 0.42 28.04 17.79
CA GLY A 120 0.10 29.46 17.99
C GLY A 120 0.89 30.40 17.06
N VAL A 121 2.20 30.19 16.92
CA VAL A 121 3.05 30.96 15.98
C VAL A 121 2.65 30.70 14.53
N GLU A 122 2.33 29.45 14.19
CA GLU A 122 1.88 29.06 12.85
C GLU A 122 0.56 29.76 12.50
N LEU A 123 -0.44 29.75 13.39
CA LEU A 123 -1.71 30.46 13.19
C LEU A 123 -1.53 31.98 13.00
N LEU A 124 -0.56 32.59 13.68
CA LEU A 124 -0.25 34.02 13.54
C LEU A 124 0.47 34.35 12.22
N THR A 125 1.37 33.47 11.77
CA THR A 125 2.22 33.71 10.59
C THR A 125 1.60 33.23 9.28
N TYR A 126 0.66 32.28 9.35
CA TYR A 126 0.00 31.69 8.20
C TYR A 126 -0.69 32.72 7.28
N PRO A 127 -1.42 33.74 7.78
CA PRO A 127 -2.03 34.76 6.92
C PRO A 127 -1.01 35.64 6.18
N VAL A 128 0.21 35.77 6.72
CA VAL A 128 1.28 36.60 6.15
C VAL A 128 2.06 35.83 5.09
N ASN A 129 2.47 34.60 5.41
CA ASN A 129 3.15 33.73 4.48
C ASN A 129 2.84 32.26 4.83
N PRO A 130 1.83 31.65 4.16
CA PRO A 130 1.46 30.26 4.39
C PRO A 130 2.66 29.35 4.24
N PHE A 131 3.36 29.38 3.10
CA PHE A 131 4.49 28.49 2.83
C PHE A 131 5.54 28.49 3.94
N TYR A 132 6.01 29.66 4.38
CA TYR A 132 7.03 29.74 5.44
C TYR A 132 6.51 29.32 6.80
N SER A 133 5.25 29.60 7.10
CA SER A 133 4.58 29.09 8.31
C SER A 133 4.64 27.56 8.34
N LEU A 134 4.28 26.90 7.24
CA LEU A 134 4.29 25.44 7.13
C LEU A 134 5.69 24.85 7.14
N LEU A 135 6.60 25.43 6.35
CA LEU A 135 7.99 24.99 6.30
C LEU A 135 8.66 25.11 7.68
N SER A 136 8.28 26.10 8.49
CA SER A 136 8.82 26.27 9.83
C SER A 136 8.51 25.09 10.75
N ALA A 137 7.45 24.31 10.49
CA ALA A 137 7.07 23.11 11.24
C ALA A 137 7.89 21.88 10.84
N VAL A 138 8.45 21.87 9.63
CA VAL A 138 9.15 20.73 9.06
C VAL A 138 10.47 20.46 9.79
N HIS A 139 10.72 19.20 10.13
CA HIS A 139 11.98 18.72 10.69
C HIS A 139 12.62 17.70 9.76
N TYR A 140 13.94 17.58 9.83
CA TYR A 140 14.65 16.55 9.09
C TYR A 140 14.20 15.15 9.59
N PRO A 141 13.72 14.26 8.72
CA PRO A 141 13.10 13.00 9.11
C PRO A 141 14.16 11.91 9.36
N TYR A 142 14.94 12.07 10.42
CA TYR A 142 16.10 11.20 10.72
C TYR A 142 15.76 9.70 10.76
N ARG A 143 14.57 9.33 11.26
CA ARG A 143 14.14 7.92 11.32
C ARG A 143 13.86 7.37 9.94
N ASN A 144 13.11 8.11 9.12
CA ASN A 144 12.81 7.73 7.74
C ASN A 144 14.09 7.60 6.93
N ILE A 145 14.97 8.60 6.97
CA ILE A 145 16.23 8.59 6.22
C ILE A 145 17.11 7.41 6.64
N ARG A 146 17.29 7.18 7.95
CA ARG A 146 18.10 6.05 8.43
C ARG A 146 17.56 4.71 7.95
N LYS A 147 16.24 4.51 8.04
CA LYS A 147 15.63 3.25 7.61
C LYS A 147 15.70 3.09 6.09
N TRP A 148 15.48 4.16 5.35
CA TRP A 148 15.65 4.17 3.90
C TRP A 148 17.10 3.87 3.48
N ASP A 149 18.09 4.44 4.16
CA ASP A 149 19.52 4.14 3.94
C ASP A 149 19.86 2.69 4.28
N GLU A 150 19.25 2.10 5.33
CA GLU A 150 19.38 0.69 5.70
C GLU A 150 18.78 -0.24 4.63
N LEU A 151 17.60 0.07 4.11
CA LEU A 151 16.95 -0.72 3.07
C LEU A 151 17.68 -0.58 1.72
N SER A 152 18.09 0.64 1.38
CA SER A 152 18.87 0.96 0.18
C SER A 152 20.23 0.29 0.18
N GLN A 153 20.75 -0.16 1.32
CA GLN A 153 21.96 -0.97 1.38
C GLN A 153 21.78 -2.38 0.80
N LYS A 154 20.56 -2.90 0.76
CA LYS A 154 20.26 -4.28 0.36
C LYS A 154 19.72 -4.37 -1.06
N ARG A 155 18.92 -3.39 -1.49
CA ARG A 155 18.26 -3.35 -2.81
C ARG A 155 17.85 -1.93 -3.18
N PRO A 156 17.42 -1.68 -4.43
CA PRO A 156 16.69 -0.47 -4.78
C PRO A 156 15.45 -0.27 -3.91
N VAL A 157 15.36 0.89 -3.28
CA VAL A 157 14.17 1.36 -2.56
C VAL A 157 14.03 2.83 -2.86
N VAL A 158 12.91 3.21 -3.48
CA VAL A 158 12.68 4.58 -3.91
C VAL A 158 12.19 5.42 -2.74
N GLY A 159 12.83 6.56 -2.50
CA GLY A 159 12.39 7.57 -1.55
C GLY A 159 11.48 8.60 -2.22
N ILE A 160 10.27 8.78 -1.69
CA ILE A 160 9.31 9.80 -2.15
C ILE A 160 8.84 10.69 -1.00
N ALA A 161 8.21 11.82 -1.36
CA ALA A 161 7.50 12.69 -0.45
C ALA A 161 5.99 12.64 -0.69
N GLY A 162 5.19 12.52 0.37
CA GLY A 162 3.73 12.56 0.29
C GLY A 162 3.16 13.74 1.06
N SER A 163 2.25 14.51 0.43
CA SER A 163 1.63 15.65 1.11
C SER A 163 0.65 15.26 2.21
N ASP A 164 0.02 14.08 2.09
CA ASP A 164 -0.97 13.55 3.04
C ASP A 164 -2.01 14.60 3.47
N ALA A 165 -2.56 15.26 2.44
CA ALA A 165 -3.25 16.52 2.59
C ALA A 165 -4.67 16.30 3.11
N HIS A 166 -4.82 16.25 4.43
CA HIS A 166 -6.12 16.23 5.10
C HIS A 166 -6.58 17.66 5.43
N GLY A 167 -7.14 18.37 4.44
CA GLY A 167 -7.39 19.82 4.48
C GLY A 167 -8.47 20.34 5.45
N ILE A 168 -8.76 19.66 6.57
CA ILE A 168 -9.77 20.09 7.55
C ILE A 168 -9.26 19.86 8.97
N ILE A 169 -9.00 20.95 9.71
CA ILE A 169 -8.89 20.90 11.17
C ILE A 169 -10.31 20.95 11.74
N PRO A 170 -10.79 19.91 12.44
CA PRO A 170 -12.11 19.96 13.07
C PRO A 170 -12.08 20.97 14.23
N LEU A 171 -13.01 21.93 14.21
CA LEU A 171 -13.24 22.84 15.32
C LEU A 171 -14.72 22.76 15.70
N PHE A 172 -15.01 22.33 16.92
CA PHE A 172 -16.34 22.20 17.50
C PHE A 172 -17.28 21.24 16.73
N GLY A 173 -17.11 19.93 16.97
CA GLY A 173 -18.06 18.90 16.53
C GLY A 173 -17.95 18.50 15.05
N LYS A 174 -18.74 17.49 14.65
CA LYS A 174 -18.79 16.98 13.28
C LYS A 174 -19.36 18.05 12.33
N GLY A 175 -18.59 18.47 11.34
CA GLY A 175 -19.05 19.28 10.20
C GLY A 175 -18.65 20.75 10.19
N ARG A 176 -17.99 21.27 11.23
CA ARG A 176 -17.37 22.60 11.23
C ARG A 176 -15.86 22.45 11.38
N GLY A 177 -15.12 22.97 10.42
CA GLY A 177 -13.66 22.90 10.41
C GLY A 177 -13.09 24.04 9.57
N ILE A 178 -11.94 24.55 10.00
CA ILE A 178 -11.23 25.58 9.25
C ILE A 178 -10.38 24.86 8.20
N LYS A 179 -10.51 25.26 6.92
CA LYS A 179 -9.70 24.75 5.80
C LYS A 179 -8.30 25.37 5.80
N ILE A 180 -7.61 25.22 6.93
CA ILE A 180 -6.23 25.62 7.12
C ILE A 180 -5.48 24.37 7.59
N PRO A 181 -4.35 24.02 6.97
CA PRO A 181 -3.77 24.66 5.78
C PRO A 181 -4.59 24.45 4.50
N SER A 182 -4.43 25.37 3.54
CA SER A 182 -4.97 25.20 2.19
C SER A 182 -4.16 24.17 1.41
N TYR A 183 -4.81 23.43 0.52
CA TYR A 183 -4.14 22.49 -0.38
C TYR A 183 -3.02 23.14 -1.18
N GLU A 184 -3.22 24.37 -1.66
CA GLU A 184 -2.19 25.10 -2.41
C GLU A 184 -0.92 25.31 -1.56
N ALA A 185 -1.08 25.71 -0.30
CA ALA A 185 0.05 25.91 0.59
C ALA A 185 0.77 24.58 0.88
N ILE A 186 0.03 23.49 1.10
CA ILE A 186 0.60 22.15 1.31
C ILE A 186 1.40 21.70 0.08
N PHE A 187 0.83 21.81 -1.13
CA PHE A 187 1.49 21.38 -2.37
C PHE A 187 2.71 22.22 -2.74
N LYS A 188 2.86 23.42 -2.15
CA LYS A 188 4.06 24.24 -2.30
C LYS A 188 5.20 23.85 -1.35
N VAL A 189 4.92 23.13 -0.25
CA VAL A 189 5.93 22.78 0.76
C VAL A 189 7.00 21.86 0.18
N MET A 190 6.58 20.75 -0.43
CA MET A 190 7.48 19.75 -0.98
C MET A 190 6.88 19.08 -2.21
N LYS A 191 7.72 18.74 -3.18
CA LYS A 191 7.32 18.05 -4.40
C LYS A 191 8.29 16.94 -4.73
N ASN A 192 7.79 15.92 -5.43
CA ASN A 192 8.62 14.96 -6.15
C ASN A 192 8.84 15.49 -7.56
N HIS A 193 10.10 15.61 -7.96
CA HIS A 193 10.50 15.91 -9.33
C HIS A 193 10.96 14.62 -9.99
N ILE A 194 10.35 14.26 -11.11
CA ILE A 194 10.71 13.06 -11.89
C ILE A 194 11.62 13.45 -13.05
N LEU A 195 12.59 12.60 -13.35
CA LEU A 195 13.47 12.71 -14.51
C LEU A 195 12.91 11.80 -15.60
N THR A 196 12.42 12.40 -16.67
CA THR A 196 11.74 11.68 -17.75
C THR A 196 12.60 11.68 -19.02
N PRO A 197 12.63 10.56 -19.77
CA PRO A 197 13.35 10.50 -21.05
C PRO A 197 12.64 11.33 -22.14
N PHE A 198 11.33 11.54 -22.00
CA PHE A 198 10.48 12.29 -22.92
C PHE A 198 9.63 13.31 -22.18
N LYS A 199 9.31 14.40 -22.86
CA LYS A 199 8.35 15.39 -22.33
C LYS A 199 6.95 14.79 -22.29
N LEU A 200 6.17 15.17 -21.29
CA LEU A 200 4.73 14.90 -21.26
C LEU A 200 4.04 15.55 -22.47
N THR A 201 3.09 14.85 -23.05
CA THR A 201 2.50 15.13 -24.36
C THR A 201 1.07 15.67 -24.29
N GLY A 202 0.39 15.51 -23.15
CA GLY A 202 -1.05 15.73 -23.00
C GLY A 202 -1.89 14.46 -23.21
N SER A 203 -1.26 13.33 -23.55
CA SER A 203 -1.94 12.03 -23.69
C SER A 203 -1.95 11.30 -22.35
N LEU A 204 -3.14 11.06 -21.79
CA LEU A 204 -3.30 10.42 -20.47
C LEU A 204 -2.51 9.12 -20.36
N GLN A 205 -2.73 8.17 -21.29
CA GLN A 205 -2.12 6.84 -21.19
C GLN A 205 -0.58 6.90 -21.29
N HIS A 206 -0.07 7.65 -22.27
CA HIS A 206 1.36 7.80 -22.49
C HIS A 206 2.06 8.50 -21.32
N ASP A 207 1.48 9.61 -20.84
CA ASP A 207 2.07 10.41 -19.78
C ASP A 207 1.97 9.70 -18.41
N LYS A 208 0.90 8.92 -18.18
CA LYS A 208 0.73 8.04 -17.02
C LYS A 208 1.85 7.00 -16.95
N GLU A 209 2.15 6.33 -18.07
CA GLU A 209 3.24 5.35 -18.17
C GLU A 209 4.59 5.99 -17.85
N ILE A 210 4.92 7.14 -18.46
CA ILE A 210 6.16 7.87 -18.19
C ILE A 210 6.32 8.20 -16.70
N ILE A 211 5.27 8.71 -16.04
CA ILE A 211 5.31 9.09 -14.64
C ILE A 211 5.56 7.86 -13.76
N TYR A 212 4.79 6.78 -13.94
CA TYR A 212 4.96 5.59 -13.13
C TYR A 212 6.28 4.87 -13.40
N ASP A 213 6.76 4.83 -14.64
CA ASP A 213 8.07 4.24 -14.95
C ASP A 213 9.23 5.03 -14.32
N SER A 214 9.12 6.36 -14.28
CA SER A 214 10.13 7.19 -13.61
C SER A 214 10.14 6.93 -12.10
N LEU A 215 8.97 6.78 -11.48
CA LEU A 215 8.86 6.42 -10.06
C LEU A 215 9.35 5.00 -9.79
N ARG A 216 9.00 4.03 -10.64
CA ARG A 216 9.41 2.62 -10.56
C ARG A 216 10.93 2.47 -10.56
N GLN A 217 11.61 3.24 -11.41
CA GLN A 217 13.07 3.22 -11.52
C GLN A 217 13.77 4.07 -10.46
N GLY A 218 13.05 4.86 -9.66
CA GLY A 218 13.65 5.80 -8.73
C GLY A 218 14.30 7.01 -9.39
N HIS A 219 13.92 7.32 -10.63
CA HIS A 219 14.35 8.48 -11.40
C HIS A 219 13.64 9.74 -10.88
N CYS A 220 13.76 10.02 -9.60
CA CYS A 220 13.13 11.16 -8.96
C CYS A 220 13.92 11.70 -7.78
N TYR A 221 13.69 12.96 -7.44
CA TYR A 221 14.21 13.59 -6.23
C TYR A 221 13.12 14.42 -5.57
N ILE A 222 13.31 14.71 -4.29
CA ILE A 222 12.41 15.56 -3.51
C ILE A 222 13.04 16.94 -3.38
N SER A 223 12.23 17.98 -3.55
CA SER A 223 12.66 19.35 -3.26
C SER A 223 11.59 20.15 -2.54
N PHE A 224 12.07 21.18 -1.83
CA PHE A 224 11.27 22.19 -1.17
C PHE A 224 11.26 23.44 -2.05
N ASP A 225 10.45 23.43 -3.11
CA ASP A 225 10.48 24.44 -4.18
C ASP A 225 10.30 25.88 -3.69
N GLY A 226 9.55 26.12 -2.61
CA GLY A 226 9.40 27.47 -2.07
C GLY A 226 10.67 28.03 -1.39
N LEU A 227 11.71 27.21 -1.19
CA LEU A 227 13.04 27.67 -0.78
C LEU A 227 13.91 28.12 -1.97
N GLY A 228 13.60 27.66 -3.18
CA GLY A 228 14.36 27.95 -4.39
C GLY A 228 13.96 27.03 -5.54
N ASP A 229 14.13 27.50 -6.78
CA ASP A 229 13.83 26.75 -8.00
C ASP A 229 14.81 25.59 -8.19
N PRO A 230 14.38 24.32 -8.09
CA PRO A 230 15.28 23.17 -8.15
C PRO A 230 15.71 22.82 -9.59
N ARG A 231 15.19 23.52 -10.62
CA ARG A 231 15.52 23.22 -12.02
C ARG A 231 16.99 23.43 -12.30
N GLY A 232 17.65 22.38 -12.79
CA GLY A 232 19.09 22.37 -13.06
C GLY A 232 19.90 21.60 -12.02
N PHE A 233 19.25 21.10 -10.95
CA PHE A 233 19.80 19.99 -10.18
C PHE A 233 19.89 18.74 -11.06
N PHE A 234 21.04 18.07 -11.04
CA PHE A 234 21.23 16.81 -11.73
C PHE A 234 22.25 15.96 -10.98
N PHE A 235 21.94 14.68 -10.80
CA PHE A 235 22.83 13.72 -10.16
C PHE A 235 22.94 12.49 -11.04
N SER A 236 24.16 12.23 -11.51
CA SER A 236 24.47 11.14 -12.43
C SER A 236 25.79 10.47 -12.08
N ALA A 237 26.01 9.31 -12.67
CA ALA A 237 27.27 8.59 -12.64
C ALA A 237 27.69 8.26 -14.07
N SER A 238 28.98 8.11 -14.30
CA SER A 238 29.48 7.55 -15.56
C SER A 238 30.68 6.64 -15.35
N ILE A 239 30.79 5.65 -16.23
CA ILE A 239 31.97 4.81 -16.45
C ILE A 239 32.22 4.83 -17.95
N GLU A 240 33.24 5.54 -18.38
CA GLU A 240 33.53 5.71 -19.81
C GLU A 240 32.31 6.25 -20.56
N GLU A 241 31.70 5.46 -21.46
CA GLU A 241 30.50 5.83 -22.21
C GLU A 241 29.18 5.50 -21.49
N GLN A 242 29.21 4.61 -20.50
CA GLN A 242 28.01 4.23 -19.73
C GLN A 242 27.64 5.36 -18.78
N LYS A 243 26.35 5.71 -18.75
CA LYS A 243 25.78 6.74 -17.87
C LYS A 243 24.63 6.15 -17.07
N ALA A 244 24.48 6.67 -15.87
CA ALA A 244 23.40 6.34 -14.94
C ALA A 244 22.92 7.62 -14.25
N ILE A 245 21.65 7.67 -13.89
CA ILE A 245 21.06 8.70 -13.04
C ILE A 245 20.61 8.10 -11.71
N MET A 246 20.14 8.95 -10.78
CA MET A 246 19.49 8.48 -9.55
C MET A 246 18.46 7.39 -9.85
N GLY A 247 18.47 6.30 -9.08
CA GLY A 247 17.69 5.09 -9.32
C GLY A 247 18.46 3.97 -10.02
N ASP A 248 19.39 4.32 -10.92
CA ASP A 248 20.14 3.34 -11.72
C ASP A 248 21.32 2.70 -10.95
N SER A 249 21.90 1.69 -11.57
CA SER A 249 23.16 1.08 -11.13
C SER A 249 24.26 1.08 -12.16
N LEU A 250 25.50 1.16 -11.69
CA LEU A 250 26.69 0.87 -12.47
C LEU A 250 27.63 -0.10 -11.72
N PRO A 251 28.45 -0.90 -12.42
CA PRO A 251 29.48 -1.71 -11.77
C PRO A 251 30.53 -0.83 -11.07
N LEU A 252 31.23 -1.38 -10.08
CA LEU A 252 32.35 -0.67 -9.46
C LEU A 252 33.59 -0.82 -10.35
N THR A 253 34.07 0.28 -10.91
CA THR A 253 35.35 0.33 -11.64
C THR A 253 36.18 1.52 -11.15
N PRO A 254 37.53 1.49 -11.29
CA PRO A 254 38.37 2.63 -10.94
C PRO A 254 38.07 3.93 -11.71
N ARG A 255 37.27 3.85 -12.78
CA ARG A 255 36.88 4.99 -13.64
C ARG A 255 35.49 5.53 -13.30
N ALA A 256 34.76 4.90 -12.38
CA ALA A 256 33.43 5.36 -11.98
C ALA A 256 33.51 6.75 -11.33
N THR A 257 32.75 7.71 -11.86
CA THR A 257 32.70 9.08 -11.34
C THR A 257 31.26 9.51 -11.16
N LEU A 258 30.94 10.12 -10.01
CA LEU A 258 29.67 10.79 -9.76
C LEU A 258 29.77 12.26 -10.18
N PHE A 259 28.70 12.76 -10.79
CA PHE A 259 28.56 14.13 -11.25
C PHE A 259 27.32 14.72 -10.59
N ILE A 260 27.53 15.77 -9.81
CA ILE A 260 26.49 16.51 -9.13
C ILE A 260 26.48 17.93 -9.68
N GLN A 261 25.32 18.37 -10.14
CA GLN A 261 25.06 19.75 -10.55
C GLN A 261 23.97 20.33 -9.66
N GLN A 262 24.16 21.57 -9.22
CA GLN A 262 23.19 22.34 -8.45
C GLN A 262 23.20 23.80 -8.92
N ASN A 263 22.05 24.48 -8.77
CA ASN A 263 21.79 25.84 -9.24
C ASN A 263 21.40 26.82 -8.11
N GLY A 264 21.67 26.45 -6.86
CA GLY A 264 21.42 27.27 -5.69
C GLY A 264 22.34 28.49 -5.60
N PRO A 265 22.00 29.48 -4.76
CA PRO A 265 22.80 30.68 -4.53
C PRO A 265 24.19 30.35 -3.96
N SER A 266 25.09 31.34 -4.01
CA SER A 266 26.43 31.22 -3.40
C SER A 266 26.34 30.77 -1.94
N GLY A 267 27.19 29.83 -1.56
CA GLY A 267 27.19 29.21 -0.23
C GLY A 267 26.34 27.94 -0.11
N THR A 268 25.55 27.60 -1.14
CA THR A 268 24.84 26.31 -1.22
C THR A 268 25.83 25.15 -1.07
N GLU A 269 25.50 24.19 -0.21
CA GLU A 269 26.37 23.07 0.14
C GLU A 269 25.74 21.76 -0.34
N VAL A 270 26.51 20.99 -1.10
CA VAL A 270 26.20 19.62 -1.54
C VAL A 270 26.82 18.65 -0.55
N LEU A 271 26.00 17.76 0.01
CA LEU A 271 26.42 16.65 0.86
C LEU A 271 26.25 15.34 0.10
N LEU A 272 27.33 14.59 -0.05
CA LEU A 272 27.32 13.26 -0.67
C LEU A 272 27.39 12.19 0.42
N PHE A 273 26.39 11.32 0.46
CA PHE A 273 26.28 10.19 1.35
C PHE A 273 26.56 8.88 0.60
N ARG A 274 27.11 7.89 1.31
CA ARG A 274 27.15 6.49 0.87
C ARG A 274 26.64 5.61 2.01
N ASP A 275 25.62 4.82 1.74
CA ASP A 275 25.01 3.89 2.71
C ASP A 275 24.67 4.62 4.04
N GLY A 276 24.07 5.81 3.93
CA GLY A 276 23.69 6.68 5.05
C GLY A 276 24.84 7.39 5.79
N LYS A 277 26.09 7.20 5.36
CA LYS A 277 27.26 7.89 5.94
C LYS A 277 27.68 9.04 5.04
N LEU A 278 27.79 10.24 5.62
CA LEU A 278 28.33 11.40 4.93
C LEU A 278 29.80 11.13 4.52
N ILE A 279 30.10 11.27 3.24
CA ILE A 279 31.43 11.02 2.67
C ILE A 279 32.17 12.34 2.42
N THR A 280 31.49 13.34 1.85
CA THR A 280 32.11 14.64 1.56
C THR A 280 31.06 15.75 1.46
N ARG A 281 31.55 16.99 1.52
CA ARG A 281 30.78 18.22 1.32
C ARG A 281 31.47 19.07 0.27
N ASP A 282 30.69 19.74 -0.58
CA ASP A 282 31.20 20.65 -1.60
C ASP A 282 30.28 21.86 -1.77
N LYS A 283 30.81 22.98 -2.27
CA LYS A 283 30.03 24.22 -2.50
C LYS A 283 30.01 24.65 -3.97
N ARG A 284 30.65 23.90 -4.85
CA ARG A 284 30.67 24.18 -6.29
C ARG A 284 29.30 23.90 -6.89
N THR A 285 28.98 24.62 -7.96
CA THR A 285 27.78 24.37 -8.78
C THR A 285 27.88 23.07 -9.56
N ILE A 286 29.11 22.67 -9.94
CA ILE A 286 29.42 21.38 -10.55
C ILE A 286 30.50 20.70 -9.72
N PHE A 287 30.18 19.52 -9.21
CA PHE A 287 31.05 18.71 -8.37
C PHE A 287 31.21 17.32 -8.97
N ARG A 288 32.46 16.86 -9.06
CA ARG A 288 32.82 15.51 -9.53
C ARG A 288 33.47 14.73 -8.40
N TYR A 289 33.03 13.51 -8.18
CA TYR A 289 33.55 12.63 -7.14
C TYR A 289 33.95 11.28 -7.73
N PRO A 290 35.26 10.94 -7.76
CA PRO A 290 35.72 9.61 -8.14
C PRO A 290 35.25 8.56 -7.13
N VAL A 291 34.66 7.47 -7.61
CA VAL A 291 34.10 6.40 -6.77
C VAL A 291 35.12 5.28 -6.61
N SER A 292 35.47 4.97 -5.36
CA SER A 292 36.42 3.90 -5.02
C SER A 292 35.80 2.74 -4.25
N ARG A 293 34.52 2.83 -3.88
CA ARG A 293 33.84 1.83 -3.04
C ARG A 293 32.42 1.59 -3.56
N MET A 294 31.94 0.36 -3.42
CA MET A 294 30.54 0.04 -3.70
C MET A 294 29.62 0.65 -2.65
N GLY A 295 28.36 0.88 -3.02
CA GLY A 295 27.32 1.37 -2.11
C GLY A 295 26.20 2.11 -2.80
N ALA A 296 25.17 2.47 -2.03
CA ALA A 296 24.13 3.40 -2.47
C ALA A 296 24.57 4.84 -2.19
N TYR A 297 24.74 5.64 -3.24
CA TYR A 297 25.21 7.02 -3.16
C TYR A 297 24.07 8.00 -3.31
N ARG A 298 23.87 8.90 -2.34
CA ARG A 298 22.77 9.86 -2.32
C ARG A 298 23.27 11.28 -2.07
N VAL A 299 22.59 12.26 -2.65
CA VAL A 299 22.90 13.68 -2.47
C VAL A 299 21.83 14.38 -1.65
N GLU A 300 22.27 15.27 -0.76
CA GLU A 300 21.43 16.33 -0.19
C GLU A 300 22.03 17.68 -0.52
N VAL A 301 21.19 18.64 -0.88
CA VAL A 301 21.61 20.02 -1.15
C VAL A 301 21.03 20.91 -0.07
N TYR A 302 21.87 21.72 0.55
CA TYR A 302 21.51 22.63 1.63
C TYR A 302 21.73 24.08 1.20
N LEU A 303 20.69 24.90 1.34
CA LEU A 303 20.81 26.35 1.17
C LEU A 303 21.53 26.97 2.39
N PRO A 304 22.17 28.14 2.22
CA PRO A 304 22.69 28.90 3.35
C PRO A 304 21.59 29.24 4.36
N GLN A 305 21.92 29.27 5.65
CA GLN A 305 20.93 29.41 6.73
C GLN A 305 20.16 30.73 6.67
N GLU A 306 20.76 31.77 6.11
CA GLU A 306 20.17 33.08 5.86
C GLU A 306 18.98 33.04 4.89
N PHE A 307 18.88 32.01 4.04
CA PHE A 307 17.74 31.80 3.15
C PHE A 307 16.62 30.95 3.81
N LEU A 308 16.83 30.46 5.03
CA LEU A 308 15.88 29.59 5.74
C LEU A 308 15.07 30.38 6.78
N PRO A 309 13.73 30.23 6.83
CA PRO A 309 12.87 31.04 7.70
C PRO A 309 13.17 30.86 9.19
N THR A 310 13.53 29.65 9.57
CA THR A 310 13.83 29.28 10.96
C THR A 310 15.31 29.39 11.29
N ARG A 311 16.17 29.72 10.29
CA ARG A 311 17.63 29.56 10.31
C ARG A 311 18.11 28.16 10.72
N LYS A 312 17.20 27.18 10.86
CA LYS A 312 17.55 25.79 11.12
C LYS A 312 17.98 25.17 9.82
N ARG A 313 19.16 24.56 9.83
CA ARG A 313 19.69 23.84 8.68
C ARG A 313 18.72 22.74 8.24
N PHE A 314 18.27 22.81 6.99
CA PHE A 314 17.29 21.91 6.41
C PHE A 314 17.60 21.67 4.92
N PRO A 315 17.46 20.45 4.39
CA PRO A 315 17.77 20.17 2.99
C PRO A 315 16.77 20.86 2.08
N TRP A 316 17.27 21.46 1.01
CA TRP A 316 16.47 21.96 -0.10
C TRP A 316 16.15 20.86 -1.10
N ILE A 317 17.09 19.96 -1.36
CA ILE A 317 16.93 18.82 -2.27
C ILE A 317 17.44 17.54 -1.59
N ILE A 318 16.70 16.45 -1.80
CA ILE A 318 17.10 15.08 -1.44
C ILE A 318 16.95 14.21 -2.69
N SER A 319 18.04 13.65 -3.21
CA SER A 319 18.00 12.76 -4.37
C SER A 319 17.63 11.32 -3.99
N ASN A 320 17.11 10.53 -4.93
CA ASN A 320 17.26 9.07 -4.84
C ASN A 320 18.74 8.65 -5.02
N PRO A 321 19.13 7.45 -4.57
CA PRO A 321 20.50 6.99 -4.67
C PRO A 321 20.88 6.49 -6.07
N ILE A 322 22.16 6.59 -6.43
CA ILE A 322 22.79 5.81 -7.51
C ILE A 322 23.51 4.61 -6.89
N TYR A 323 23.30 3.42 -7.43
CA TYR A 323 23.90 2.19 -6.91
C TYR A 323 25.21 1.86 -7.63
N ILE A 324 26.34 1.88 -6.94
CA ILE A 324 27.63 1.50 -7.53
C ILE A 324 28.10 0.15 -7.01
N GLY A 325 28.49 -0.75 -7.91
CA GLY A 325 29.00 -2.08 -7.58
C GLY A 325 27.97 -3.05 -7.03
N ARG A 326 26.67 -2.72 -7.11
CA ARG A 326 25.59 -3.64 -6.78
C ARG A 326 24.91 -4.06 -8.08
N GLN A 327 24.88 -5.36 -8.33
CA GLN A 327 24.03 -5.91 -9.37
C GLN A 327 22.58 -5.66 -8.93
N LEU A 328 21.84 -4.85 -9.68
CA LEU A 328 20.41 -4.78 -9.50
C LEU A 328 19.87 -6.10 -10.01
N ILE A 329 19.47 -6.98 -9.11
CA ILE A 329 18.49 -7.99 -9.46
C ILE A 329 17.22 -7.17 -9.69
N THR A 330 17.00 -6.73 -10.93
CA THR A 330 15.68 -6.29 -11.37
C THR A 330 14.76 -7.44 -11.02
N SER A 331 13.74 -7.18 -10.21
CA SER A 331 12.73 -8.17 -9.86
C SER A 331 11.87 -8.48 -11.09
N SER A 332 12.45 -9.05 -12.13
CA SER A 332 11.72 -9.86 -13.08
C SER A 332 11.47 -11.18 -12.37
N LEU A 333 10.28 -11.27 -11.78
CA LEU A 333 9.53 -12.47 -11.41
C LEU A 333 10.25 -13.80 -11.74
N GLU A 334 10.95 -14.33 -10.75
CA GLU A 334 10.77 -15.74 -10.42
C GLU A 334 10.01 -15.74 -9.10
N ILE A 335 8.67 -15.71 -9.22
CA ILE A 335 7.87 -16.38 -8.20
C ILE A 335 8.34 -17.82 -8.33
N GLU A 336 9.15 -18.29 -7.37
CA GLU A 336 9.35 -19.73 -7.20
C GLU A 336 7.96 -20.31 -7.09
N SER A 337 7.49 -20.88 -8.20
CA SER A 337 6.29 -21.69 -8.21
C SER A 337 6.64 -22.86 -7.31
N PRO A 338 5.84 -23.18 -6.28
CA PRO A 338 6.06 -24.40 -5.53
C PRO A 338 6.16 -25.55 -6.54
N SER A 339 7.22 -26.33 -6.41
CA SER A 339 7.47 -27.53 -7.21
C SER A 339 6.19 -28.37 -7.29
N PRO A 340 5.87 -29.02 -8.42
CA PRO A 340 4.75 -29.95 -8.48
C PRO A 340 4.96 -31.04 -7.43
N SER A 341 4.05 -31.07 -6.47
CA SER A 341 3.70 -32.16 -5.55
C SER A 341 4.55 -33.43 -5.71
N GLU A 342 5.51 -33.62 -4.79
CA GLU A 342 5.79 -34.98 -4.32
C GLU A 342 4.51 -35.48 -3.64
N ILE A 343 4.12 -36.72 -3.95
CA ILE A 343 2.91 -37.37 -3.42
C ILE A 343 2.88 -37.20 -1.90
N GLU A 344 2.02 -36.31 -1.40
CA GLU A 344 1.91 -36.01 0.01
C GLU A 344 1.32 -37.22 0.75
N PRO A 345 1.86 -37.58 1.94
CA PRO A 345 1.25 -38.62 2.75
C PRO A 345 -0.13 -38.18 3.22
N LEU A 346 -1.10 -39.11 3.21
CA LEU A 346 -2.48 -38.90 3.67
C LEU A 346 -2.52 -38.11 5.01
N PRO A 347 -3.45 -37.15 5.16
CA PRO A 347 -3.60 -36.38 6.38
C PRO A 347 -3.73 -37.30 7.60
N LYS A 348 -3.03 -37.00 8.69
CA LYS A 348 -3.12 -37.79 9.93
C LYS A 348 -4.53 -37.72 10.52
N ARG A 349 -5.24 -36.61 10.28
CA ARG A 349 -6.65 -36.42 10.60
C ARG A 349 -7.33 -35.65 9.49
N PHE A 350 -8.49 -36.14 9.10
CA PHE A 350 -9.30 -35.63 8.01
C PHE A 350 -10.75 -35.62 8.44
N LEU A 351 -11.40 -34.47 8.34
CA LEU A 351 -12.82 -34.29 8.57
C LEU A 351 -13.42 -33.69 7.31
N MET A 352 -14.05 -34.53 6.51
CA MET A 352 -14.90 -34.05 5.42
C MET A 352 -16.08 -33.29 6.02
N VAL A 353 -16.23 -32.03 5.64
CA VAL A 353 -17.44 -31.25 5.94
C VAL A 353 -18.50 -31.59 4.92
N ASP A 354 -18.19 -31.50 3.63
CA ASP A 354 -19.13 -31.78 2.55
C ASP A 354 -18.38 -31.93 1.20
N ASP A 355 -18.81 -32.91 0.40
CA ASP A 355 -18.40 -33.14 -1.00
C ASP A 355 -19.50 -32.76 -2.00
N PHE A 356 -20.68 -32.34 -1.50
CA PHE A 356 -21.84 -31.91 -2.25
C PHE A 356 -22.48 -32.94 -3.20
N GLU A 357 -21.97 -34.17 -3.27
CA GLU A 357 -22.47 -35.23 -4.15
C GLU A 357 -23.85 -35.72 -3.71
N SER A 358 -24.00 -35.92 -2.39
CA SER A 358 -25.20 -36.52 -1.78
C SER A 358 -25.96 -35.60 -0.82
N MET A 359 -25.56 -34.33 -0.73
CA MET A 359 -26.11 -33.36 0.21
C MET A 359 -27.63 -33.18 0.04
N GLN A 360 -28.37 -33.21 1.15
CA GLN A 360 -29.79 -32.85 1.20
C GLN A 360 -29.96 -31.34 1.36
N GLU A 361 -30.90 -30.73 0.62
CA GLU A 361 -31.19 -29.29 0.74
C GLU A 361 -31.47 -28.89 2.21
N GLY A 362 -30.62 -28.04 2.81
CA GLY A 362 -30.88 -27.44 4.13
C GLY A 362 -29.71 -27.39 5.13
N GLU A 363 -28.60 -28.10 4.91
CA GLU A 363 -27.46 -28.04 5.88
C GLU A 363 -26.66 -26.73 5.76
N TRP A 364 -26.59 -26.16 4.55
CA TRP A 364 -25.95 -24.89 4.27
C TRP A 364 -26.98 -23.75 4.24
N THR A 365 -26.61 -22.63 4.86
CA THR A 365 -27.45 -21.44 4.97
C THR A 365 -26.82 -20.26 4.24
N VAL A 366 -27.65 -19.47 3.56
CA VAL A 366 -27.26 -18.18 3.01
C VAL A 366 -27.94 -17.05 3.77
N GLU A 367 -27.18 -16.00 4.06
CA GLU A 367 -27.64 -14.81 4.77
C GLU A 367 -27.06 -13.55 4.12
N SER A 368 -27.72 -12.42 4.29
CA SER A 368 -27.26 -11.13 3.81
C SER A 368 -27.75 -10.02 4.73
N ASP A 369 -27.18 -8.84 4.60
CA ASP A 369 -27.82 -7.64 5.14
C ASP A 369 -29.16 -7.35 4.41
N LEU A 370 -29.93 -6.39 4.94
CA LEU A 370 -31.27 -6.06 4.46
C LEU A 370 -31.31 -5.46 3.04
N ALA A 371 -30.21 -4.88 2.57
CA ALA A 371 -30.11 -4.23 1.27
C ALA A 371 -29.41 -5.10 0.21
N SER A 372 -28.66 -6.13 0.63
CA SER A 372 -28.04 -7.09 -0.27
C SER A 372 -28.94 -8.28 -0.58
N TYR A 373 -28.56 -9.06 -1.58
CA TYR A 373 -29.30 -10.23 -2.04
C TYR A 373 -28.41 -11.47 -2.14
N VAL A 374 -28.97 -12.61 -1.74
CA VAL A 374 -28.40 -13.95 -1.93
C VAL A 374 -29.46 -14.87 -2.52
N ASP A 375 -29.07 -15.72 -3.47
CA ASP A 375 -29.97 -16.73 -4.03
C ASP A 375 -30.16 -17.85 -3.00
N LYS A 376 -31.39 -18.00 -2.50
CA LYS A 376 -31.75 -19.02 -1.50
C LYS A 376 -32.11 -20.37 -2.13
N LYS A 377 -32.16 -20.46 -3.46
CA LYS A 377 -32.57 -21.67 -4.18
C LYS A 377 -31.42 -22.19 -5.04
N GLY A 378 -31.37 -23.52 -5.23
CA GLY A 378 -30.32 -24.14 -6.04
C GLY A 378 -28.93 -23.85 -5.49
N LEU A 379 -28.72 -24.07 -4.19
CA LEU A 379 -27.40 -23.98 -3.57
C LEU A 379 -26.47 -25.08 -4.07
N ILE A 380 -27.00 -26.15 -4.65
CA ILE A 380 -26.20 -27.21 -5.28
C ILE A 380 -26.26 -27.03 -6.78
N ASP A 381 -25.09 -26.83 -7.39
CA ASP A 381 -24.91 -26.81 -8.83
C ASP A 381 -24.51 -28.22 -9.28
N ARG A 382 -25.37 -28.88 -10.07
CA ARG A 382 -25.16 -30.24 -10.58
C ARG A 382 -24.60 -30.26 -12.01
N THR A 383 -23.96 -29.17 -12.42
CA THR A 383 -23.28 -29.09 -13.73
C THR A 383 -21.81 -29.50 -13.67
N GLY A 384 -21.29 -29.80 -12.46
CA GLY A 384 -19.94 -30.28 -12.18
C GLY A 384 -19.21 -29.42 -11.15
N GLY A 385 -18.28 -30.01 -10.41
CA GLY A 385 -17.44 -29.33 -9.41
C GLY A 385 -15.94 -29.46 -9.70
N ALA A 386 -15.13 -29.51 -8.65
CA ALA A 386 -13.68 -29.68 -8.75
C ALA A 386 -13.32 -31.14 -8.96
N GLN A 387 -12.16 -31.41 -9.56
CA GLN A 387 -11.62 -32.77 -9.74
C GLN A 387 -12.62 -33.80 -10.32
N ASP A 388 -13.44 -33.38 -11.29
CA ASP A 388 -14.48 -34.20 -11.95
C ASP A 388 -15.67 -34.60 -11.06
N SER A 389 -15.87 -33.95 -9.90
CA SER A 389 -17.08 -34.10 -9.08
C SER A 389 -18.33 -33.69 -9.88
N SER A 390 -19.47 -34.29 -9.54
CA SER A 390 -20.74 -34.10 -10.23
C SER A 390 -21.55 -32.93 -9.69
N ALA A 391 -21.16 -32.39 -8.53
CA ALA A 391 -21.86 -31.30 -7.86
C ALA A 391 -20.90 -30.36 -7.12
N SER A 392 -21.35 -29.13 -6.88
CA SER A 392 -20.61 -28.19 -6.02
C SER A 392 -21.58 -27.23 -5.31
N LEU A 393 -21.16 -26.64 -4.21
CA LEU A 393 -21.90 -25.58 -3.53
C LEU A 393 -21.82 -24.29 -4.34
N ARG A 394 -22.95 -23.64 -4.59
CA ARG A 394 -23.08 -22.41 -5.38
C ARG A 394 -23.58 -21.26 -4.52
N PHE A 395 -22.76 -20.22 -4.45
CA PHE A 395 -23.05 -18.98 -3.74
C PHE A 395 -23.22 -17.82 -4.72
N ARG A 396 -24.47 -17.53 -5.07
CA ARG A 396 -24.83 -16.36 -5.90
C ARG A 396 -25.26 -15.19 -5.03
N PHE A 397 -24.63 -14.04 -5.24
CA PHE A 397 -24.80 -12.86 -4.41
C PHE A 397 -24.92 -11.57 -5.23
N LYS A 398 -25.47 -10.54 -4.59
CA LYS A 398 -25.43 -9.15 -5.03
C LYS A 398 -25.32 -8.22 -3.83
N LEU A 399 -24.21 -7.51 -3.72
CA LEU A 399 -24.01 -6.50 -2.68
C LEU A 399 -24.86 -5.25 -2.98
N ALA A 400 -25.43 -4.66 -1.95
CA ALA A 400 -26.10 -3.37 -2.04
C ALA A 400 -25.16 -2.25 -2.54
N SER A 401 -25.74 -1.21 -3.15
CA SER A 401 -25.01 0.01 -3.53
C SER A 401 -24.89 0.96 -2.32
N PRO A 402 -23.86 1.85 -2.25
CA PRO A 402 -23.68 2.75 -1.11
C PRO A 402 -24.85 3.72 -0.89
N LYS A 403 -25.63 4.01 -1.93
CA LYS A 403 -26.84 4.85 -1.83
C LYS A 403 -27.96 4.19 -1.02
N ASP A 404 -27.97 2.87 -0.97
CA ASP A 404 -29.03 2.07 -0.36
C ASP A 404 -28.67 1.60 1.06
N ALA A 405 -27.38 1.72 1.45
CA ALA A 405 -26.85 1.17 2.68
C ALA A 405 -26.59 2.24 3.76
N LYS A 406 -27.30 2.14 4.89
CA LYS A 406 -27.00 2.89 6.13
C LYS A 406 -26.10 2.10 7.11
N ALA A 407 -25.72 0.88 6.75
CA ALA A 407 -24.99 -0.09 7.56
C ALA A 407 -23.95 -0.86 6.71
N MET A 408 -23.17 -1.73 7.33
CA MET A 408 -22.19 -2.58 6.65
C MET A 408 -22.89 -3.55 5.69
N VAL A 409 -22.48 -3.55 4.42
CA VAL A 409 -23.05 -4.38 3.35
C VAL A 409 -22.32 -5.73 3.24
N TRP A 410 -23.06 -6.83 3.22
CA TRP A 410 -22.52 -8.19 3.16
C TRP A 410 -23.52 -9.26 2.69
N CYS A 411 -22.98 -10.32 2.11
CA CYS A 411 -23.63 -11.60 1.82
C CYS A 411 -22.75 -12.72 2.37
N ALA A 412 -23.34 -13.79 2.90
CA ALA A 412 -22.60 -14.95 3.38
C ALA A 412 -23.29 -16.27 3.05
N ILE A 413 -22.48 -17.32 2.94
CA ILE A 413 -22.89 -18.71 2.89
C ILE A 413 -22.11 -19.49 3.94
N GLY A 414 -22.74 -20.40 4.67
CA GLY A 414 -22.07 -21.12 5.73
C GLY A 414 -22.93 -22.15 6.44
N GLU A 415 -22.30 -22.83 7.38
CA GLU A 415 -22.91 -23.87 8.20
C GLU A 415 -22.76 -23.53 9.69
N ARG A 416 -23.80 -23.88 10.47
CA ARG A 416 -23.90 -23.59 11.91
C ARG A 416 -23.75 -24.84 12.80
N ARG A 417 -23.22 -25.92 12.25
CA ARG A 417 -22.97 -27.14 13.02
C ARG A 417 -21.79 -26.90 13.95
N GLU A 418 -22.03 -27.16 15.23
CA GLU A 418 -20.98 -27.04 16.25
C GLU A 418 -19.92 -28.12 16.03
N ARG A 419 -18.64 -27.74 16.17
CA ARG A 419 -17.50 -28.64 15.94
C ARG A 419 -16.41 -28.39 16.98
N ASP A 420 -15.74 -29.47 17.36
CA ASP A 420 -14.45 -29.42 18.04
C ASP A 420 -13.35 -29.53 16.97
N LEU A 421 -12.63 -28.44 16.76
CA LEU A 421 -11.54 -28.34 15.79
C LEU A 421 -10.15 -28.48 16.43
N THR A 422 -10.04 -28.84 17.72
CA THR A 422 -8.77 -28.96 18.45
C THR A 422 -7.76 -29.89 17.75
N GLU A 423 -8.27 -30.86 17.00
CA GLU A 423 -7.48 -31.88 16.32
C GLU A 423 -7.04 -31.50 14.89
N TYR A 424 -7.43 -30.32 14.40
CA TYR A 424 -7.18 -29.82 13.05
C TYR A 424 -6.39 -28.50 13.09
N ASP A 425 -5.61 -28.22 12.05
CA ASP A 425 -4.80 -26.99 11.98
C ASP A 425 -5.18 -26.06 10.82
N ARG A 426 -6.01 -26.53 9.88
CA ARG A 426 -6.49 -25.75 8.73
C ARG A 426 -7.82 -26.24 8.20
N ILE A 427 -8.50 -25.36 7.46
CA ILE A 427 -9.57 -25.71 6.53
C ILE A 427 -8.99 -25.76 5.13
N GLN A 428 -9.40 -26.76 4.35
CA GLN A 428 -9.07 -26.96 2.95
C GLN A 428 -10.35 -27.05 2.13
N PHE A 429 -10.40 -26.42 0.96
CA PHE A 429 -11.54 -26.45 0.06
C PHE A 429 -11.14 -26.06 -1.36
N TRP A 430 -11.81 -26.60 -2.37
CA TRP A 430 -11.75 -26.09 -3.72
C TRP A 430 -12.66 -24.87 -3.86
N VAL A 431 -12.21 -23.85 -4.60
CA VAL A 431 -13.00 -22.67 -4.90
C VAL A 431 -12.82 -22.21 -6.35
N LYS A 432 -13.91 -21.75 -6.96
CA LYS A 432 -13.94 -21.07 -8.26
C LYS A 432 -14.92 -19.90 -8.19
N SER A 433 -14.75 -18.88 -9.01
CA SER A 433 -15.70 -17.78 -9.13
C SER A 433 -15.88 -17.34 -10.59
N ASP A 434 -16.88 -16.53 -10.90
CA ASP A 434 -17.08 -16.01 -12.27
C ASP A 434 -16.06 -14.92 -12.65
N ARG A 435 -15.43 -14.29 -11.65
CA ARG A 435 -14.33 -13.33 -11.76
C ARG A 435 -13.56 -13.27 -10.44
N VAL A 436 -12.47 -12.51 -10.39
CA VAL A 436 -11.71 -12.36 -9.14
C VAL A 436 -12.48 -11.56 -8.09
N TYR A 437 -12.72 -12.17 -6.93
CA TYR A 437 -13.21 -11.51 -5.72
C TYR A 437 -12.23 -11.74 -4.57
N ARG A 438 -12.14 -10.79 -3.63
CA ARG A 438 -11.59 -11.05 -2.30
C ARG A 438 -12.77 -11.25 -1.33
N ILE A 439 -12.78 -12.38 -0.65
CA ILE A 439 -13.82 -12.77 0.31
C ILE A 439 -13.21 -13.15 1.64
N LEU A 440 -14.03 -13.16 2.68
CA LEU A 440 -13.63 -13.48 4.05
C LEU A 440 -14.08 -14.90 4.39
N PHE A 441 -13.15 -15.76 4.77
CA PHE A 441 -13.48 -16.92 5.59
C PHE A 441 -13.62 -16.46 7.04
N GLN A 442 -14.73 -16.81 7.68
CA GLN A 442 -15.03 -16.46 9.07
C GLN A 442 -15.42 -17.71 9.86
N LEU A 443 -14.76 -17.91 10.99
CA LEU A 443 -15.08 -18.91 11.99
C LEU A 443 -15.69 -18.19 13.20
N ARG A 444 -16.79 -18.73 13.75
CA ARG A 444 -17.44 -18.18 14.95
C ARG A 444 -17.33 -19.14 16.12
N GLU A 445 -16.97 -18.63 17.29
CA GLU A 445 -16.86 -19.40 18.53
C GLU A 445 -17.52 -18.65 19.71
N HIS A 446 -17.70 -19.33 20.84
CA HIS A 446 -18.30 -18.73 22.04
C HIS A 446 -17.23 -18.05 22.92
N ASP A 447 -17.42 -16.77 23.26
CA ASP A 447 -16.56 -16.03 24.20
C ASP A 447 -16.72 -16.58 25.63
N SER A 448 -15.63 -17.01 26.25
CA SER A 448 -15.62 -17.55 27.61
C SER A 448 -15.50 -16.46 28.70
N SER A 449 -15.18 -15.23 28.31
CA SER A 449 -14.88 -14.08 29.19
C SER A 449 -16.02 -13.06 29.34
N GLY A 450 -16.97 -13.05 28.41
CA GLY A 450 -18.21 -12.25 28.48
C GLY A 450 -19.37 -13.03 29.10
N GLY A 451 -20.22 -12.36 29.89
CA GLY A 451 -21.49 -12.95 30.35
C GLY A 451 -22.32 -13.46 29.15
N LYS A 452 -23.03 -14.59 29.37
CA LYS A 452 -23.83 -15.40 28.42
C LYS A 452 -24.07 -14.80 27.01
N GLU A 453 -23.62 -15.54 25.98
CA GLU A 453 -23.98 -15.44 24.54
C GLU A 453 -23.21 -14.47 23.62
N LYS A 454 -22.01 -14.00 23.97
CA LYS A 454 -21.20 -13.25 22.98
C LYS A 454 -20.42 -14.23 22.08
N LEU A 455 -20.55 -14.10 20.76
CA LEU A 455 -19.74 -14.85 19.79
C LEU A 455 -18.49 -14.06 19.42
N GLU A 456 -17.33 -14.72 19.42
CA GLU A 456 -16.11 -14.21 18.79
C GLU A 456 -16.10 -14.64 17.33
N ALA A 457 -15.69 -13.73 16.45
CA ALA A 457 -15.51 -14.00 15.04
C ALA A 457 -14.02 -13.88 14.72
N TRP A 458 -13.49 -14.93 14.12
CA TRP A 458 -12.12 -15.02 13.63
C TRP A 458 -12.18 -15.15 12.12
N GLY A 459 -11.24 -14.59 11.39
CA GLY A 459 -11.28 -14.75 9.95
C GLY A 459 -10.00 -14.37 9.23
N ARG A 460 -9.99 -14.71 7.95
CA ARG A 460 -8.92 -14.36 7.01
C ARG A 460 -9.51 -14.15 5.63
N THR A 461 -8.99 -13.15 4.92
CA THR A 461 -9.41 -12.90 3.54
C THR A 461 -8.59 -13.72 2.54
N PHE A 462 -9.19 -14.03 1.40
CA PHE A 462 -8.49 -14.70 0.30
C PHE A 462 -9.12 -14.31 -1.04
N LYS A 463 -8.35 -14.47 -2.13
CA LYS A 463 -8.82 -14.25 -3.50
C LYS A 463 -9.35 -15.54 -4.13
N THR A 464 -10.40 -15.36 -4.93
CA THR A 464 -11.03 -16.38 -5.78
C THR A 464 -10.71 -16.12 -7.25
N TYR A 465 -10.77 -17.14 -8.10
CA TYR A 465 -10.39 -17.00 -9.52
C TYR A 465 -11.36 -17.73 -10.47
N PRO A 466 -11.34 -17.40 -11.79
CA PRO A 466 -12.13 -18.05 -12.84
C PRO A 466 -11.81 -19.52 -13.15
N HIS A 467 -11.08 -20.19 -12.26
CA HIS A 467 -10.71 -21.59 -12.35
C HIS A 467 -10.75 -22.21 -10.94
N TRP A 468 -10.94 -23.52 -10.88
CA TRP A 468 -10.88 -24.25 -9.62
C TRP A 468 -9.46 -24.20 -9.06
N GLU A 469 -9.35 -23.82 -7.80
CA GLU A 469 -8.08 -23.79 -7.08
C GLU A 469 -8.30 -24.33 -5.66
N LEU A 470 -7.38 -25.17 -5.21
CA LEU A 470 -7.35 -25.66 -3.84
C LEU A 470 -6.88 -24.53 -2.93
N ARG A 471 -7.66 -24.23 -1.91
CA ARG A 471 -7.35 -23.24 -0.89
C ARG A 471 -7.18 -23.88 0.46
N GLU A 472 -6.19 -23.38 1.19
CA GLU A 472 -5.95 -23.73 2.57
C GLU A 472 -5.86 -22.49 3.42
N ILE A 473 -6.55 -22.50 4.55
CA ILE A 473 -6.51 -21.42 5.54
C ILE A 473 -6.17 -22.06 6.88
N ARG A 474 -4.98 -21.75 7.40
CA ARG A 474 -4.56 -22.23 8.72
C ARG A 474 -5.34 -21.51 9.81
N LEU A 475 -5.72 -22.24 10.85
CA LEU A 475 -6.46 -21.66 11.97
C LEU A 475 -5.61 -20.63 12.74
N GLU A 476 -4.29 -20.82 12.78
CA GLU A 476 -3.33 -19.88 13.38
C GLU A 476 -3.20 -18.56 12.62
N ASP A 477 -3.59 -18.54 11.34
CA ASP A 477 -3.51 -17.37 10.46
C ASP A 477 -4.77 -16.50 10.51
N LEU A 478 -5.78 -16.92 11.28
CA LEU A 478 -7.02 -16.17 11.47
C LEU A 478 -6.80 -15.04 12.48
N TYR A 479 -7.28 -13.85 12.14
CA TYR A 479 -7.26 -12.70 13.05
C TYR A 479 -8.64 -12.44 13.64
N LEU A 480 -8.65 -11.88 14.85
CA LEU A 480 -9.88 -11.51 15.54
C LEU A 480 -10.59 -10.38 14.80
N LEU A 481 -11.86 -10.59 14.47
CA LEU A 481 -12.75 -9.62 13.84
C LEU A 481 -13.64 -8.89 14.86
N THR A 482 -13.85 -9.48 16.04
CA THR A 482 -14.70 -8.92 17.09
C THR A 482 -13.89 -8.09 18.09
N GLU A 483 -14.25 -6.84 18.32
CA GLU A 483 -13.58 -6.01 19.32
C GLU A 483 -14.03 -6.32 20.77
N GLY A 484 -13.12 -6.10 21.72
CA GLY A 484 -13.41 -6.13 23.15
C GLY A 484 -13.65 -7.53 23.71
N THR A 485 -12.86 -8.51 23.28
CA THR A 485 -12.85 -9.88 23.80
C THR A 485 -11.43 -10.30 24.20
N ASN A 486 -11.23 -11.53 24.67
CA ASN A 486 -9.92 -11.97 25.22
C ASN A 486 -8.85 -12.17 24.12
N GLY A 487 -9.26 -12.36 22.86
CA GLY A 487 -8.39 -12.59 21.72
C GLY A 487 -7.62 -13.91 21.76
N ILE A 488 -8.21 -14.96 22.35
CA ILE A 488 -7.66 -16.32 22.41
C ILE A 488 -8.65 -17.27 21.75
N MET A 489 -8.27 -17.84 20.61
CA MET A 489 -9.10 -18.81 19.90
C MET A 489 -9.29 -20.09 20.72
N GLU A 490 -10.55 -20.53 20.86
CA GLU A 490 -11.00 -21.75 21.54
C GLU A 490 -11.56 -22.75 20.50
N PRO A 491 -10.71 -23.51 19.78
CA PRO A 491 -11.14 -24.35 18.65
C PRO A 491 -12.08 -25.49 19.06
N ASN A 492 -12.20 -25.83 20.34
CA ASN A 492 -13.17 -26.80 20.85
C ASN A 492 -14.61 -26.26 20.96
N ARG A 493 -14.85 -24.98 20.63
CA ARG A 493 -16.14 -24.30 20.80
C ARG A 493 -16.63 -23.61 19.54
N VAL A 494 -16.26 -24.13 18.37
CA VAL A 494 -16.72 -23.57 17.10
C VAL A 494 -18.21 -23.80 16.93
N LYS A 495 -18.93 -22.72 16.62
CA LYS A 495 -20.39 -22.69 16.39
C LYS A 495 -20.76 -22.70 14.91
N GLY A 496 -19.79 -22.52 14.03
CA GLY A 496 -19.98 -22.53 12.60
C GLY A 496 -18.91 -21.71 11.88
N PHE A 497 -18.94 -21.79 10.56
CA PHE A 497 -18.07 -21.01 9.70
C PHE A 497 -18.83 -20.52 8.46
N PHE A 498 -18.32 -19.46 7.85
CA PHE A 498 -18.97 -18.71 6.79
C PHE A 498 -17.95 -18.22 5.77
N PHE A 499 -18.33 -18.25 4.50
CA PHE A 499 -17.69 -17.48 3.43
C PHE A 499 -18.50 -16.22 3.20
N ILE A 500 -17.86 -15.06 3.33
CA ILE A 500 -18.53 -13.77 3.38
C ILE A 500 -17.97 -12.86 2.29
N VAL A 501 -18.84 -12.36 1.42
CA VAL A 501 -18.57 -11.24 0.53
C VAL A 501 -19.07 -9.97 1.23
N ASN A 502 -18.20 -8.99 1.48
CA ASN A 502 -18.58 -7.76 2.17
C ASN A 502 -17.95 -6.52 1.51
N GLN A 503 -18.43 -5.34 1.88
CA GLN A 503 -17.95 -4.07 1.33
C GLN A 503 -16.47 -3.75 1.61
N GLN A 504 -15.87 -4.38 2.62
CA GLN A 504 -14.46 -4.17 2.97
C GLN A 504 -13.54 -4.88 1.98
N ASN A 505 -13.97 -6.02 1.43
CA ASN A 505 -13.16 -6.87 0.55
C ASN A 505 -13.61 -6.81 -0.91
N THR A 506 -14.87 -6.45 -1.18
CA THR A 506 -15.46 -6.39 -2.52
C THR A 506 -16.30 -5.12 -2.66
N ARG A 507 -16.21 -4.45 -3.81
CA ARG A 507 -16.92 -3.20 -4.08
C ARG A 507 -18.44 -3.34 -3.90
N PRO A 508 -19.10 -2.41 -3.20
CA PRO A 508 -20.56 -2.32 -3.19
C PRO A 508 -21.19 -2.32 -4.59
N GLY A 509 -22.37 -2.92 -4.74
CA GLY A 509 -23.04 -3.08 -6.04
C GLY A 509 -22.57 -4.27 -6.88
N THR A 510 -21.51 -4.97 -6.46
CA THR A 510 -21.01 -6.16 -7.16
C THR A 510 -22.01 -7.32 -7.08
N GLU A 511 -22.25 -7.96 -8.22
CA GLU A 511 -23.01 -9.22 -8.33
C GLU A 511 -22.14 -10.30 -8.95
N GLY A 512 -22.30 -11.54 -8.48
CA GLY A 512 -21.37 -12.61 -8.78
C GLY A 512 -21.84 -13.99 -8.38
N THR A 513 -21.08 -15.01 -8.76
CA THR A 513 -21.25 -16.39 -8.30
C THR A 513 -19.91 -16.99 -7.94
N ILE A 514 -19.87 -17.66 -6.78
CA ILE A 514 -18.72 -18.40 -6.26
C ILE A 514 -19.17 -19.85 -6.06
N TRP A 515 -18.31 -20.79 -6.42
CA TRP A 515 -18.52 -22.21 -6.21
C TRP A 515 -17.47 -22.74 -5.25
N PHE A 516 -17.89 -23.64 -4.35
CA PHE A 516 -17.03 -24.34 -3.41
C PHE A 516 -17.22 -25.84 -3.56
N ASP A 517 -16.16 -26.59 -3.33
CA ASP A 517 -16.18 -28.04 -3.39
C ASP A 517 -15.19 -28.66 -2.39
N ASP A 518 -15.38 -29.94 -2.03
CA ASP A 518 -14.61 -30.72 -1.05
C ASP A 518 -14.13 -29.92 0.16
N ILE A 519 -15.07 -29.41 0.95
CA ILE A 519 -14.72 -28.64 2.13
C ILE A 519 -14.33 -29.60 3.25
N SER A 520 -13.14 -29.44 3.81
CA SER A 520 -12.63 -30.31 4.86
C SER A 520 -11.78 -29.57 5.89
N PHE A 521 -11.72 -30.10 7.11
CA PHE A 521 -10.68 -29.73 8.08
C PHE A 521 -9.62 -30.83 8.11
N ILE A 522 -8.35 -30.44 8.08
CA ILE A 522 -7.23 -31.38 8.00
C ILE A 522 -6.13 -31.06 9.02
N LYS A 523 -5.25 -32.04 9.24
CA LYS A 523 -3.99 -31.88 9.97
C LYS A 523 -2.88 -32.69 9.30
N GLU A 524 -1.86 -32.00 8.80
CA GLU A 524 -0.77 -32.61 8.02
C GLU A 524 0.44 -33.06 8.84
N ARG A 525 0.69 -32.49 10.04
CA ARG A 525 1.87 -32.86 10.87
C ARG A 525 1.57 -33.17 12.34
N VAL A 526 2.40 -34.06 12.88
CA VAL A 526 2.72 -34.19 14.31
C VAL A 526 4.10 -33.56 14.47
N GLU A 527 4.27 -32.70 15.46
CA GLU A 527 5.60 -32.26 15.91
C GLU A 527 6.49 -33.42 16.33
#